data_AF-A0A2G6G3I0-F1
#
_entry.id   AF-A0A2G6G3I0-F1
#
_cell.length_a   1.000
_cell.length_b   1.000
_cell.length_c   1.000
_cell.angle_alpha   90.00
_cell.angle_beta   90.00
_cell.angle_gamma   90.00
#
_symmetry.space_group_name_H-M   'P 1'
#
loop_
_entity.id
_entity.type
_entity.pdbx_description
1 polymer ?
#
loop_
_entity_poly.entity_id
_entity_poly.type
_entity_poly.pdbx_seq_one_letter_code
_entity_poly.pdbx_strand_id
1 'polypeptide(L)'
;EAGLVAQEPSAKALSLLKEEAEWNLVRELIRLPLVIVSAARAREPHRLTAYLAEVAELFHKFYHNCPVVKILADEPELAQSRVQLSLITRHVLRVVMDIIGVEAPEIMEEKVGK
;
A
#
# COMPACT_ATOMS: atom_id res chain seq x y z
N GLU A 1 1.49 -22.18 -2.77
CA GLU A 1 1.92 -21.01 -3.55
C GLU A 1 1.16 -20.96 -4.88
N ALA A 2 -0.11 -20.55 -4.85
CA ALA A 2 -0.80 -20.16 -6.08
C ALA A 2 -0.44 -18.68 -6.31
N GLY A 3 0.76 -18.45 -6.84
CA GLY A 3 1.34 -17.12 -7.01
C GLY A 3 0.58 -16.33 -8.07
N LEU A 4 -0.28 -15.42 -7.63
CA LEU A 4 -0.79 -14.37 -8.51
C LEU A 4 0.39 -13.50 -8.92
N VAL A 5 0.82 -13.64 -10.18
CA VAL A 5 1.80 -12.73 -10.78
C VAL A 5 1.07 -11.41 -11.02
N ALA A 6 1.46 -10.38 -10.28
CA ALA A 6 0.90 -9.06 -10.47
C ALA A 6 1.31 -8.52 -11.84
N GLN A 7 0.33 -8.06 -12.61
CA GLN A 7 0.57 -7.46 -13.91
C GLN A 7 1.04 -6.00 -13.76
N GLU A 8 1.51 -5.38 -14.85
CA GLU A 8 1.80 -3.94 -14.90
C GLU A 8 0.53 -3.12 -14.58
N PRO A 9 0.61 -2.09 -13.72
CA PRO A 9 -0.53 -1.24 -13.42
C PRO A 9 -0.98 -0.50 -14.69
N SER A 10 -2.26 -0.66 -15.05
CA SER A 10 -2.86 -0.01 -16.22
C SER A 10 -4.05 0.85 -15.82
N ALA A 11 -4.34 1.90 -16.61
CA ALA A 11 -5.52 2.74 -16.39
C ALA A 11 -6.82 1.92 -16.39
N LYS A 12 -6.87 0.85 -17.20
CA LYS A 12 -8.00 -0.09 -17.24
C LYS A 12 -8.14 -0.85 -15.92
N ALA A 13 -7.04 -1.36 -15.35
CA ALA A 13 -7.05 -2.06 -14.07
C ALA A 13 -7.53 -1.15 -12.92
N LEU A 14 -7.07 0.11 -12.89
CA LEU A 14 -7.50 1.08 -11.89
C LEU A 14 -8.98 1.47 -12.02
N SER A 15 -9.54 1.46 -13.23
CA SER A 15 -10.96 1.76 -13.46
C SER A 15 -11.92 0.72 -12.87
N LEU A 16 -11.41 -0.47 -12.51
CA LEU A 16 -12.20 -1.53 -11.87
C LEU A 16 -12.38 -1.30 -10.37
N LEU A 17 -11.56 -0.45 -9.75
CA LEU A 17 -11.68 -0.09 -8.33
C LEU A 17 -12.95 0.74 -8.12
N LYS A 18 -13.85 0.24 -7.27
CA LYS A 18 -15.19 0.82 -7.04
C LYS A 18 -15.42 1.20 -5.60
N GLU A 19 -14.70 0.58 -4.68
CA GLU A 19 -14.92 0.76 -3.25
C GLU A 19 -14.25 2.04 -2.75
N GLU A 20 -14.91 2.71 -1.81
CA GLU A 20 -14.39 3.95 -1.22
C GLU A 20 -13.03 3.71 -0.54
N ALA A 21 -12.87 2.56 0.11
CA ALA A 21 -11.64 2.17 0.78
C ALA A 21 -10.45 2.05 -0.19
N GLU A 22 -10.68 1.56 -1.41
CA GLU A 22 -9.65 1.48 -2.46
C GLU A 22 -9.20 2.88 -2.87
N TRP A 23 -10.16 3.76 -3.14
CA TRP A 23 -9.88 5.12 -3.59
C TRP A 23 -9.25 5.99 -2.50
N ASN A 24 -9.60 5.79 -1.23
CA ASN A 24 -8.97 6.48 -0.11
C ASN A 24 -7.49 6.11 0.00
N LEU A 25 -7.15 4.83 -0.13
CA LEU A 25 -5.77 4.38 -0.17
C LEU A 25 -5.01 4.94 -1.39
N VAL A 26 -5.59 4.88 -2.59
CA VAL A 26 -4.98 5.42 -3.81
C VAL A 26 -4.65 6.91 -3.66
N ARG A 27 -5.59 7.71 -3.15
CA ARG A 27 -5.39 9.14 -2.94
C ARG A 27 -4.21 9.41 -2.01
N GLU A 28 -4.08 8.64 -0.94
CA GLU A 28 -2.97 8.81 0.01
C GLU A 28 -1.62 8.40 -0.60
N LEU A 29 -1.58 7.31 -1.36
CA LEU A 29 -0.36 6.86 -2.04
C LEU A 29 0.17 7.91 -3.03
N ILE A 30 -0.73 8.59 -3.76
CA ILE A 30 -0.35 9.66 -4.71
C ILE A 30 0.27 10.88 -4.01
N ARG A 31 -0.02 11.11 -2.73
CA ARG A 31 0.53 12.26 -1.98
C ARG A 31 2.02 12.11 -1.65
N LEU A 32 2.59 10.91 -1.77
CA LEU A 32 3.98 10.61 -1.38
C LEU A 32 5.01 11.67 -1.86
N PRO A 33 5.09 12.06 -3.14
CA PRO A 33 6.11 13.01 -3.60
C PRO A 33 5.98 14.38 -2.93
N LEU A 34 4.75 14.84 -2.71
CA LEU A 34 4.48 16.10 -2.02
C LEU A 34 4.88 16.02 -0.55
N VAL A 35 4.59 14.90 0.12
CA VAL A 35 4.99 14.67 1.52
C VAL A 35 6.51 14.69 1.64
N ILE A 36 7.24 14.01 0.74
CA ILE A 36 8.71 14.01 0.72
C ILE A 36 9.26 15.43 0.56
N VAL A 37 8.77 16.18 -0.43
CA VAL A 37 9.22 17.57 -0.67
C VAL A 37 8.92 18.47 0.52
N SER A 38 7.73 18.33 1.12
CA SER A 38 7.31 19.10 2.30
C SER A 38 8.20 18.79 3.51
N ALA A 39 8.44 17.52 3.81
CA ALA A 39 9.30 17.07 4.90
C ALA A 39 10.74 17.55 4.72
N ALA A 40 11.28 17.45 3.50
CA ALA A 40 12.63 17.91 3.19
C ALA A 40 12.80 19.42 3.34
N ARG A 41 11.84 20.22 2.83
CA ARG A 41 11.87 21.68 2.95
C ARG A 41 11.76 22.16 4.39
N ALA A 42 10.90 21.52 5.18
CA ALA A 42 10.71 21.86 6.59
C ALA A 42 11.83 21.31 7.50
N ARG A 43 12.66 20.38 7.00
CA ARG A 43 13.63 19.59 7.80
C ARG A 43 12.94 18.80 8.92
N GLU A 44 11.78 18.23 8.60
CA GLU A 44 10.90 17.55 9.54
C GLU A 44 10.68 16.08 9.10
N PRO A 45 11.62 15.17 9.39
CA PRO A 45 11.54 13.76 8.96
C PRO A 45 10.36 13.01 9.59
N HIS A 46 9.86 13.44 10.76
CA HIS A 46 8.71 12.84 11.43
C HIS A 46 7.41 12.92 10.60
N ARG A 47 7.33 13.79 9.59
CA ARG A 47 6.19 13.84 8.66
C ARG A 47 6.10 12.55 7.83
N LEU A 48 7.24 11.95 7.50
CA LEU A 48 7.29 10.68 6.76
C LEU A 48 6.78 9.51 7.61
N THR A 49 7.09 9.50 8.90
CA THR A 49 6.57 8.47 9.82
C THR A 49 5.07 8.64 10.07
N ALA A 50 4.58 9.87 10.16
CA ALA A 50 3.13 10.14 10.26
C ALA A 50 2.40 9.67 8.99
N TYR A 51 2.95 9.96 7.81
CA TYR A 51 2.42 9.47 6.55
C TYR A 51 2.39 7.93 6.48
N LEU A 52 3.44 7.24 6.93
CA LEU A 52 3.44 5.78 7.00
C LEU A 52 2.32 5.22 7.88
N ALA A 53 2.03 5.87 9.02
CA ALA A 53 0.94 5.46 9.90
C ALA A 53 -0.43 5.64 9.22
N GLU A 54 -0.65 6.75 8.52
CA GLU A 54 -1.88 7.01 7.75
C GLU A 54 -2.08 5.97 6.64
N VAL A 55 -1.03 5.67 5.87
CA VAL A 55 -1.06 4.63 4.82
C VAL A 55 -1.37 3.26 5.41
N ALA A 56 -0.77 2.91 6.56
CA ALA A 56 -1.02 1.64 7.23
C ALA A 56 -2.49 1.50 7.69
N GLU A 57 -3.08 2.56 8.23
CA GLU A 57 -4.49 2.55 8.64
C GLU A 57 -5.43 2.40 7.44
N LEU A 58 -5.18 3.13 6.35
CA LEU A 58 -5.96 3.03 5.11
C LEU A 58 -5.82 1.65 4.47
N PHE A 59 -4.60 1.10 4.47
CA PHE A 59 -4.35 -0.25 3.97
C PHE A 59 -5.10 -1.31 4.78
N HIS A 60 -5.14 -1.19 6.10
CA HIS A 60 -5.91 -2.10 6.96
C HIS A 60 -7.41 -2.07 6.62
N LYS A 61 -7.99 -0.88 6.45
CA LYS A 61 -9.40 -0.70 6.03
C LYS A 61 -9.65 -1.31 4.65
N PHE A 62 -8.76 -1.06 3.69
CA PHE A 62 -8.81 -1.67 2.36
C PHE A 62 -8.76 -3.20 2.44
N TYR A 63 -7.81 -3.77 3.18
CA TYR A 63 -7.64 -5.22 3.27
C TYR A 63 -8.87 -5.92 3.88
N HIS A 64 -9.52 -5.29 4.86
CA HIS A 64 -10.73 -5.82 5.49
C HIS A 64 -11.96 -5.71 4.57
N ASN A 65 -12.16 -4.54 3.94
CA ASN A 65 -13.38 -4.24 3.19
C ASN A 65 -13.35 -4.80 1.76
N CYS A 66 -12.17 -5.02 1.18
CA CYS A 66 -11.98 -5.38 -0.22
C CYS A 66 -11.27 -6.75 -0.34
N PRO A 67 -11.94 -7.86 0.01
CA PRO A 67 -11.29 -9.17 0.04
C PRO A 67 -10.86 -9.62 -1.35
N VAL A 68 -9.56 -9.86 -1.54
CA VAL A 68 -8.96 -10.26 -2.82
C VAL A 68 -9.23 -11.73 -3.13
N VAL A 69 -9.03 -12.61 -2.16
CA VAL A 69 -9.13 -14.07 -2.34
C VAL A 69 -10.56 -14.51 -2.64
N LYS A 70 -11.56 -13.83 -2.03
CA LYS A 70 -12.97 -14.19 -2.18
C LYS A 70 -13.49 -13.98 -3.60
N ILE A 71 -12.99 -12.97 -4.30
CA ILE A 71 -13.45 -12.60 -5.65
C ILE A 71 -12.56 -13.16 -6.76
N LEU A 72 -11.51 -13.91 -6.42
CA LEU A 72 -10.51 -14.33 -7.41
C LEU A 72 -11.09 -15.24 -8.50
N ALA A 73 -12.07 -16.08 -8.15
CA ALA A 73 -12.73 -16.98 -9.09
C ALA A 73 -13.77 -16.26 -9.97
N ASP A 74 -14.48 -15.29 -9.39
CA ASP A 74 -15.63 -14.63 -10.04
C ASP A 74 -15.23 -13.37 -10.82
N GLU A 75 -14.27 -12.59 -10.29
CA GLU A 75 -13.82 -11.31 -10.84
C GLU A 75 -12.27 -11.23 -10.87
N PRO A 76 -11.60 -12.05 -11.70
CA PRO A 76 -10.14 -12.15 -11.71
C PRO A 76 -9.43 -10.84 -12.07
N GLU A 77 -10.03 -10.00 -12.91
CA GLU A 77 -9.48 -8.68 -13.26
C GLU A 77 -9.50 -7.72 -12.06
N LEU A 78 -10.60 -7.68 -11.30
CA LEU A 78 -10.70 -6.87 -10.09
C LEU A 78 -9.77 -7.37 -8.99
N ALA A 79 -9.68 -8.70 -8.82
CA ALA A 79 -8.74 -9.32 -7.89
C ALA A 79 -7.29 -8.90 -8.21
N GLN A 80 -6.90 -8.92 -9.50
CA GLN A 80 -5.60 -8.44 -9.95
C GLN A 80 -5.37 -6.96 -9.62
N SER A 81 -6.34 -6.08 -9.88
CA SER A 81 -6.23 -4.66 -9.53
C SER A 81 -5.99 -4.45 -8.03
N ARG A 82 -6.65 -5.22 -7.16
CA ARG A 82 -6.45 -5.15 -5.71
C ARG A 82 -5.08 -5.67 -5.27
N VAL A 83 -4.56 -6.72 -5.93
CA VAL A 83 -3.18 -7.20 -5.72
C VAL A 83 -2.17 -6.13 -6.11
N GLN A 84 -2.37 -5.46 -7.26
CA GLN A 84 -1.53 -4.35 -7.69
C GLN A 84 -1.52 -3.21 -6.66
N LEU A 85 -2.68 -2.81 -6.15
CA LEU A 85 -2.79 -1.78 -5.12
C LEU A 85 -2.00 -2.16 -3.84
N SER A 86 -2.05 -3.43 -3.46
CA SER A 86 -1.28 -3.97 -2.33
C SER A 86 0.23 -3.89 -2.56
N LEU A 87 0.70 -4.21 -3.77
CA LEU A 87 2.12 -4.12 -4.12
C LEU A 87 2.63 -2.69 -4.22
N ILE A 88 1.82 -1.77 -4.75
CA ILE A 88 2.13 -0.34 -4.77
C ILE A 88 2.26 0.17 -3.34
N THR A 89 1.33 -0.21 -2.46
CA THR A 89 1.40 0.15 -1.04
C THR A 89 2.70 -0.35 -0.41
N ARG A 90 3.05 -1.62 -0.62
CA ARG A 90 4.33 -2.19 -0.16
C ARG A 90 5.54 -1.40 -0.67
N HIS A 91 5.53 -1.01 -1.95
CA HIS A 91 6.61 -0.23 -2.54
C HIS A 91 6.74 1.15 -1.89
N VAL A 92 5.62 1.84 -1.67
CA VAL A 92 5.59 3.14 -0.97
C VAL A 92 6.15 3.02 0.45
N LEU A 93 5.72 2.00 1.20
CA LEU A 93 6.24 1.76 2.55
C LEU A 93 7.76 1.60 2.53
N ARG A 94 8.29 0.78 1.61
CA ARG A 94 9.74 0.56 1.47
C ARG A 94 10.49 1.85 1.11
N VAL A 95 10.01 2.60 0.11
CA VAL A 95 10.64 3.88 -0.28
C VAL A 95 10.73 4.85 0.90
N VAL A 96 9.66 5.00 1.69
CA VAL A 96 9.68 5.92 2.83
C VAL A 96 10.57 5.40 3.95
N MET A 97 10.53 4.09 4.23
CA MET A 97 11.40 3.44 5.22
C MET A 97 12.89 3.59 4.88
N ASP A 98 13.25 3.43 3.60
CA ASP A 98 14.61 3.64 3.11
C ASP A 98 15.06 5.11 3.30
N ILE A 99 14.17 6.08 3.08
CA ILE A 99 14.46 7.52 3.28
C ILE A 99 14.74 7.84 4.76
N ILE A 100 13.99 7.24 5.69
CA ILE A 100 14.18 7.47 7.14
C ILE A 100 15.25 6.57 7.77
N GLY A 101 15.86 5.66 6.98
CA GLY A 101 16.94 4.78 7.44
C GLY A 101 16.47 3.59 8.26
N VAL A 102 15.25 3.09 8.02
CA VAL A 102 14.69 1.92 8.71
C VAL A 102 14.59 0.76 7.72
N GLU A 103 15.14 -0.40 8.08
CA GLU A 103 15.00 -1.61 7.26
C GLU A 103 13.60 -2.23 7.43
N ALA A 104 12.94 -2.49 6.31
CA ALA A 104 11.63 -3.13 6.27
C ALA A 104 11.76 -4.68 6.23
N PRO A 105 11.36 -5.41 7.27
CA PRO A 105 11.45 -6.87 7.28
C PRO A 105 10.50 -7.50 6.25
N GLU A 106 10.91 -8.64 5.67
CA GLU A 106 10.06 -9.37 4.72
C GLU A 106 8.96 -10.18 5.42
N ILE A 107 9.22 -10.62 6.67
CA ILE A 107 8.29 -11.35 7.53
C ILE A 107 8.44 -10.77 8.93
N MET A 108 7.32 -10.44 9.60
CA MET A 108 7.33 -10.13 11.02
C MET A 108 7.16 -11.43 11.79
N GLU A 109 8.26 -11.98 12.32
CA GLU A 109 8.19 -13.01 13.35
C GLU A 109 7.73 -12.37 14.65
N GLU A 110 6.66 -12.87 15.25
CA GLU A 110 6.30 -12.52 16.61
C GLU A 110 7.43 -13.06 17.51
N LYS A 111 8.28 -12.17 18.03
CA LYS A 111 9.24 -12.56 19.06
C LYS A 111 8.44 -12.99 20.28
N VAL A 112 8.19 -14.29 20.40
CA VAL A 112 7.73 -14.93 21.62
C VAL A 112 8.76 -14.55 22.69
N GLY A 113 8.35 -13.62 23.57
CA GLY A 113 9.19 -13.16 24.67
C GLY A 113 9.64 -14.36 25.50
N LYS A 114 10.94 -14.41 25.79
CA LYS A 114 11.47 -15.20 26.90
C LYS A 114 11.11 -14.54 28.22
#